data_AF-A0A1I5TCQ3-F1
#
_entry.id   AF-A0A1I5TCQ3-F1
#
_cell.length_a   1.000
_cell.length_b   1.000
_cell.length_c   1.000
_cell.angle_alpha   90.00
_cell.angle_beta   90.00
_cell.angle_gamma   90.00
#
_symmetry.space_group_name_H-M   'P 1'
#
loop_
_entity.id
_entity.type
_entity.pdbx_description
1 polymer ?
#
loop_
_entity_poly.entity_id
_entity_poly.type
_entity_poly.pdbx_seq_one_letter_code
_entity_poly.pdbx_strand_id
1 'polypeptide(L)'
;MLTPGDEDDLLKDIEEGIQIAMDWEGYSSDSIDPIKVNKLAHFAIQDLGVPVTYGWYKYGPAPVFDTSTARIEATPESEIKASEESRLPDPGDELYSPEEYAYYFTRDCTHFDRILQTPTKEYLIEFYEDHAPSPYGSLYKQSVQVQVILDNIKEDNQWHAEAEDYSKSLSHELTELHRELLKVEALSEVFNTYSEYSKLLKRVIAEASDKNDLTPVQERFIKKVVNLFYSDVWKYAALLISKNTVHLSPGKNDDKLLNAIDGNLQTLRGDIDDEINSLRGQAVARNLYTEYSRDGPDDGPQREKCETTNQNVEPWTKATADSITTKLAVRTDEVDR
;
A
#
# COMPACT_ATOMS: atom_id res chain seq x y z
N MET A 1 9.10 -22.07 23.59
CA MET A 1 8.19 -21.56 22.54
C MET A 1 7.91 -20.13 22.92
N LEU A 2 8.25 -19.20 22.04
CA LEU A 2 8.14 -17.77 22.34
C LEU A 2 6.69 -17.34 22.44
N THR A 3 6.41 -16.47 23.40
CA THR A 3 5.13 -15.78 23.52
C THR A 3 5.09 -14.60 22.54
N PRO A 4 3.91 -14.02 22.24
CA PRO A 4 3.83 -12.80 21.44
C PRO A 4 4.57 -11.64 22.08
N GLY A 5 4.59 -11.55 23.42
CA GLY A 5 5.37 -10.54 24.11
C GLY A 5 6.87 -10.74 23.89
N ASP A 6 7.32 -12.00 23.76
CA ASP A 6 8.71 -12.30 23.46
C ASP A 6 9.04 -11.90 22.01
N GLU A 7 8.15 -12.16 21.05
CA GLU A 7 8.31 -11.70 19.66
C GLU A 7 8.29 -10.16 19.56
N ASP A 8 7.46 -9.48 20.35
CA ASP A 8 7.44 -8.01 20.44
C ASP A 8 8.78 -7.46 20.99
N ASP A 9 9.39 -8.13 21.96
CA ASP A 9 10.68 -7.73 22.52
C ASP A 9 11.83 -7.97 21.51
N LEU A 10 11.78 -9.07 20.74
CA LEU A 10 12.71 -9.29 19.62
C LEU A 10 12.57 -8.21 18.54
N LEU A 11 11.35 -7.78 18.22
CA LEU A 11 11.13 -6.70 17.27
C LEU A 11 11.72 -5.38 17.77
N LYS A 12 11.58 -5.07 19.07
CA LYS A 12 12.22 -3.88 19.66
C LYS A 12 13.74 -3.95 19.60
N ASP A 13 14.32 -5.13 19.84
CA ASP A 13 15.78 -5.31 19.71
C ASP A 13 16.23 -5.04 18.27
N ILE A 14 15.47 -5.51 17.27
CA ILE A 14 15.73 -5.23 15.85
C ILE A 14 15.56 -3.73 15.54
N GLU A 15 14.46 -3.10 15.99
CA GLU A 15 14.18 -1.68 15.75
C GLU A 15 15.26 -0.77 16.38
N GLU A 16 15.73 -1.10 17.57
CA GLU A 16 16.86 -0.42 18.21
C GLU A 16 18.16 -0.64 17.44
N GLY A 17 18.40 -1.85 16.93
CA GLY A 17 19.55 -2.14 16.06
C GLY A 17 19.52 -1.36 14.74
N ILE A 18 18.34 -1.19 14.12
CA ILE A 18 18.17 -0.31 12.94
C ILE A 18 18.54 1.12 13.31
N GLN A 19 18.06 1.61 14.46
CA GLN A 19 18.35 2.97 14.91
C GLN A 19 19.84 3.21 15.13
N ILE A 20 20.52 2.28 15.82
CA ILE A 20 21.96 2.35 16.04
C ILE A 20 22.72 2.32 14.70
N ALA A 21 22.32 1.45 13.76
CA ALA A 21 22.93 1.39 12.44
C ALA A 21 22.75 2.68 11.64
N MET A 22 21.57 3.30 11.71
CA MET A 22 21.31 4.60 11.10
C MET A 22 22.22 5.68 11.68
N ASP A 23 22.37 5.72 13.00
CA ASP A 23 23.24 6.69 13.68
C ASP A 23 24.72 6.49 13.32
N TRP A 24 25.18 5.24 13.18
CA TRP A 24 26.54 4.91 12.75
C TRP A 24 26.83 5.34 11.31
N GLU A 25 25.87 5.16 10.40
CA GLU A 25 25.99 5.54 8.98
C GLU A 25 25.60 7.01 8.71
N GLY A 26 25.16 7.74 9.74
CA GLY A 26 24.85 9.18 9.64
C GLY A 26 23.48 9.51 9.03
N TYR A 27 22.52 8.58 9.07
CA TYR A 27 21.14 8.83 8.68
C TYR A 27 20.32 9.42 9.82
N SER A 28 19.42 10.36 9.51
CA SER A 28 18.50 10.93 10.50
C SER A 28 17.35 9.97 10.79
N SER A 29 17.13 9.68 12.07
CA SER A 29 16.06 8.81 12.57
C SER A 29 14.69 9.46 12.66
N ASP A 30 14.65 10.80 12.75
CA ASP A 30 13.42 11.58 12.97
C ASP A 30 12.41 11.52 11.80
N SER A 31 12.73 10.83 10.70
CA SER A 31 11.94 10.90 9.45
C SER A 31 11.86 9.62 8.64
N ILE A 32 12.36 8.48 9.14
CA ILE A 32 12.24 7.23 8.38
C ILE A 32 10.78 6.76 8.29
N ASP A 33 10.37 6.38 7.09
CA ASP A 33 9.06 5.79 6.86
C ASP A 33 8.96 4.44 7.61
N PRO A 34 7.94 4.25 8.48
CA PRO A 34 7.69 2.98 9.17
C PRO A 34 7.64 1.77 8.22
N ILE A 35 7.25 1.95 6.96
CA ILE A 35 7.25 0.89 5.95
C ILE A 35 8.68 0.39 5.71
N LYS A 36 9.68 1.28 5.67
CA LYS A 36 11.09 0.91 5.47
C LYS A 36 11.66 0.19 6.69
N VAL A 37 11.34 0.65 7.90
CA VAL A 37 11.71 -0.03 9.16
C VAL A 37 11.19 -1.47 9.16
N ASN A 38 9.92 -1.67 8.78
CA ASN A 38 9.34 -3.01 8.67
C ASN A 38 10.07 -3.91 7.64
N LYS A 39 10.65 -3.33 6.59
CA LYS A 39 11.38 -4.09 5.55
C LYS A 39 12.76 -4.50 6.04
N LEU A 40 13.45 -3.60 6.73
CA LEU A 40 14.70 -3.89 7.42
C LEU A 40 14.51 -4.98 8.47
N ALA A 41 13.46 -4.86 9.29
CA ALA A 41 13.13 -5.89 10.27
C ALA A 41 12.83 -7.25 9.62
N HIS A 42 12.12 -7.25 8.49
CA HIS A 42 11.89 -8.49 7.73
C HIS A 42 13.19 -9.13 7.23
N PHE A 43 14.16 -8.35 6.75
CA PHE A 43 15.46 -8.89 6.34
C PHE A 43 16.21 -9.51 7.51
N ALA A 44 16.29 -8.83 8.65
CA ALA A 44 16.89 -9.41 9.86
C ALA A 44 16.20 -10.73 10.27
N ILE A 45 14.86 -10.76 10.26
CA ILE A 45 14.08 -11.96 10.58
C ILE A 45 14.41 -13.13 9.64
N GLN A 46 14.54 -12.88 8.33
CA GLN A 46 14.82 -13.93 7.35
C GLN A 46 16.28 -14.37 7.37
N ASP A 47 17.22 -13.43 7.34
CA ASP A 47 18.64 -13.70 7.17
C ASP A 47 19.24 -14.30 8.44
N LEU A 48 18.79 -13.85 9.61
CA LEU A 48 19.27 -14.32 10.92
C LEU A 48 18.37 -15.41 11.51
N GLY A 49 17.25 -15.74 10.86
CA GLY A 49 16.31 -16.77 11.33
C GLY A 49 15.61 -16.41 12.64
N VAL A 50 15.42 -15.11 12.93
CA VAL A 50 14.79 -14.65 14.17
C VAL A 50 13.36 -15.21 14.24
N PRO A 51 12.96 -15.90 15.32
CA PRO A 51 11.69 -16.63 15.40
C PRO A 51 10.47 -15.73 15.64
N VAL A 52 10.27 -14.72 14.79
CA VAL A 52 9.14 -13.79 14.80
C VAL A 52 8.08 -14.23 13.78
N THR A 53 6.82 -14.26 14.18
CA THR A 53 5.70 -14.54 13.29
C THR A 53 5.34 -13.30 12.48
N TYR A 54 5.09 -13.45 11.17
CA TYR A 54 4.65 -12.38 10.29
C TYR A 54 3.77 -12.90 9.16
N GLY A 55 2.98 -12.02 8.55
CA GLY A 55 2.27 -12.29 7.30
C GLY A 55 2.44 -11.17 6.29
N TRP A 56 2.16 -11.43 5.02
CA TRP A 56 2.18 -10.40 3.98
C TRP A 56 0.88 -9.58 4.02
N TYR A 57 0.99 -8.32 4.41
CA TYR A 57 -0.11 -7.39 4.62
C TYR A 57 0.03 -6.13 3.74
N LYS A 58 -0.63 -5.01 4.07
CA LYS A 58 -0.83 -3.83 3.19
C LYS A 58 0.41 -3.36 2.43
N TYR A 59 1.59 -3.43 3.05
CA TYR A 59 2.85 -3.00 2.48
C TYR A 59 3.91 -4.11 2.47
N GLY A 60 3.49 -5.37 2.31
CA GLY A 60 4.38 -6.54 2.32
C GLY A 60 4.46 -7.20 3.70
N PRO A 61 5.56 -7.88 4.05
CA PRO A 61 5.68 -8.61 5.30
C PRO A 61 5.56 -7.64 6.48
N ALA A 62 4.71 -8.02 7.43
CA ALA A 62 4.42 -7.27 8.63
C ALA A 62 4.30 -8.25 9.81
N PRO A 63 5.17 -8.15 10.83
CA PRO A 63 5.10 -9.00 12.01
C PRO A 63 3.90 -8.64 12.90
N VAL A 64 3.45 -7.38 12.85
CA VAL A 64 2.23 -6.89 13.50
C VAL A 64 1.35 -6.19 12.45
N PHE A 65 0.03 -6.43 12.46
CA PHE A 65 -0.91 -5.80 11.51
C PHE A 65 -1.09 -4.29 11.66
N ASP A 66 -0.52 -3.73 12.72
CA ASP A 66 -0.51 -2.31 12.96
C ASP A 66 0.88 -1.76 12.68
N THR A 67 1.13 -1.33 11.44
CA THR A 67 2.39 -0.66 11.06
C THR A 67 2.60 0.66 11.81
N SER A 68 1.63 1.12 12.62
CA SER A 68 1.78 2.32 13.45
C SER A 68 2.57 2.10 14.74
N THR A 69 2.93 0.84 15.07
CA THR A 69 3.82 0.50 16.20
C THR A 69 5.29 0.43 15.82
N ALA A 70 5.62 0.25 14.54
CA ALA A 70 6.99 0.36 14.03
C ALA A 70 7.40 1.84 14.02
N ARG A 71 7.63 2.39 15.22
CA ARG A 71 8.12 3.74 15.43
C ARG A 71 9.47 3.60 16.09
N ILE A 72 10.48 4.12 15.41
CA ILE A 72 11.69 4.51 16.11
C ILE A 72 11.29 5.64 17.04
N GLU A 73 11.11 5.35 18.32
CA GLU A 73 10.98 6.39 19.33
C GLU A 73 12.35 7.08 19.43
N ALA A 74 12.38 8.38 19.12
CA ALA A 74 13.57 9.20 19.28
C ALA A 74 14.03 9.13 20.73
N THR A 75 15.01 8.27 20.98
CA THR A 75 15.65 8.15 22.28
C THR A 75 16.63 9.32 22.36
N PRO A 76 16.58 10.19 23.38
CA PRO A 76 17.51 11.30 23.50
C PRO A 76 18.95 10.77 23.40
N GLU A 77 19.83 11.45 22.67
CA GLU A 77 21.25 11.07 22.43
C GLU A 77 22.02 10.66 23.71
N SER A 78 21.53 11.07 24.89
CA SER A 78 22.11 10.72 26.19
C SER A 78 21.74 9.32 26.73
N GLU A 79 20.80 8.59 26.12
CA GLU A 79 20.31 7.28 26.56
C GLU A 79 20.60 6.11 25.62
N ILE A 80 21.24 6.35 24.46
CA ILE A 80 21.72 5.27 23.58
C ILE A 80 23.00 4.68 24.19
N LYS A 81 22.87 3.98 25.31
CA LYS A 81 23.75 2.85 25.58
C LYS A 81 23.09 1.70 24.86
N ALA A 82 23.55 1.41 23.64
CA ALA A 82 23.22 0.18 22.95
C ALA A 82 23.29 -0.97 23.97
N SER A 83 22.18 -1.64 24.22
CA SER A 83 22.19 -2.77 25.14
C SER A 83 23.09 -3.85 24.52
N GLU A 84 24.19 -4.18 25.18
CA GLU A 84 25.05 -5.32 24.80
C GLU A 84 24.33 -6.67 25.04
N GLU A 85 23.15 -6.65 25.67
CA GLU A 85 22.34 -7.81 25.99
C GLU A 85 20.97 -7.73 25.30
N SER A 86 20.48 -8.87 24.82
CA SER A 86 19.10 -9.05 24.33
C SER A 86 18.08 -8.80 25.45
N ARG A 87 16.89 -8.29 25.09
CA ARG A 87 15.78 -8.10 26.05
C ARG A 87 15.25 -9.43 26.59
N LEU A 88 15.40 -10.49 25.81
CA LEU A 88 15.02 -11.83 26.23
C LEU A 88 16.20 -12.54 26.90
N PRO A 89 15.97 -13.24 28.03
CA PRO A 89 17.00 -14.04 28.65
C PRO A 89 17.41 -15.16 27.68
N ASP A 90 18.66 -15.12 27.26
CA ASP A 90 19.22 -16.05 26.30
C ASP A 90 20.19 -17.03 26.97
N PRO A 91 19.73 -18.25 27.33
CA PRO A 91 20.60 -19.24 27.95
C PRO A 91 21.58 -19.91 26.96
N GLY A 92 21.54 -19.55 25.66
CA GLY A 92 22.29 -20.24 24.60
C GLY A 92 23.11 -19.35 23.64
N ASP A 93 23.13 -18.02 23.82
CA ASP A 93 23.67 -17.06 22.84
C ASP A 93 23.07 -17.25 21.42
N GLU A 94 21.77 -17.60 21.35
CA GLU A 94 21.01 -17.77 20.11
C GLU A 94 20.20 -16.51 19.70
N LEU A 95 20.09 -15.50 20.57
CA LEU A 95 19.36 -14.26 20.35
C LEU A 95 20.31 -13.07 20.28
N TYR A 96 20.17 -12.28 19.23
CA TYR A 96 20.99 -11.10 19.00
C TYR A 96 20.56 -9.92 19.87
N SER A 97 21.54 -9.21 20.40
CA SER A 97 21.38 -7.89 21.03
C SER A 97 21.12 -6.79 19.99
N PRO A 98 20.59 -5.62 20.40
CA PRO A 98 20.48 -4.46 19.53
C PRO A 98 21.79 -4.07 18.80
N GLU A 99 22.94 -4.16 19.47
CA GLU A 99 24.23 -3.85 18.84
C GLU A 99 24.60 -4.87 17.75
N GLU A 100 24.32 -6.16 17.98
CA GLU A 100 24.56 -7.20 16.97
C GLU A 100 23.65 -7.04 15.76
N TYR A 101 22.38 -6.67 15.95
CA TYR A 101 21.52 -6.28 14.83
C TYR A 101 22.07 -5.06 14.08
N ALA A 102 22.62 -4.06 14.77
CA ALA A 102 23.24 -2.91 14.13
C ALA A 102 24.46 -3.30 13.28
N TYR A 103 25.29 -4.24 13.75
CA TYR A 103 26.37 -4.80 12.93
C TYR A 103 25.86 -5.53 11.70
N TYR A 104 24.79 -6.33 11.84
CA TYR A 104 24.16 -6.97 10.68
C TYR A 104 23.72 -5.94 9.65
N PHE A 105 23.04 -4.85 10.06
CA PHE A 105 22.56 -3.83 9.13
C PHE A 105 23.69 -3.05 8.43
N THR A 106 24.76 -2.74 9.16
CA THR A 106 25.89 -1.96 8.60
C THR A 106 26.89 -2.80 7.80
N ARG A 107 27.00 -4.11 8.06
CA ARG A 107 28.03 -4.98 7.44
C ARG A 107 27.48 -6.01 6.47
N ASP A 108 26.36 -6.63 6.82
CA ASP A 108 25.87 -7.83 6.13
C ASP A 108 24.61 -7.54 5.29
N CYS A 109 23.77 -6.59 5.71
CA CYS A 109 22.58 -6.17 4.99
C CYS A 109 22.93 -5.27 3.80
N THR A 110 23.25 -5.88 2.65
CA THR A 110 23.65 -5.16 1.43
C THR A 110 22.62 -4.15 0.88
N HIS A 111 21.37 -4.21 1.36
CA HIS A 111 20.29 -3.34 0.91
C HIS A 111 20.05 -2.14 1.83
N PHE A 112 20.71 -2.05 3.00
CA PHE A 112 20.45 -1.04 4.02
C PHE A 112 20.40 0.39 3.47
N ASP A 113 21.51 0.85 2.86
CA ASP A 113 21.60 2.19 2.27
C ASP A 113 20.53 2.44 1.20
N ARG A 114 20.32 1.47 0.32
CA ARG A 114 19.36 1.59 -0.79
C ARG A 114 17.94 1.76 -0.26
N ILE A 115 17.56 1.01 0.79
CA ILE A 115 16.25 1.11 1.43
C ILE A 115 16.04 2.50 2.01
N LEU A 116 17.05 3.04 2.71
CA LEU A 116 16.97 4.34 3.36
C LEU A 116 16.88 5.48 2.36
N GLN A 117 17.67 5.44 1.28
CA GLN A 117 17.77 6.52 0.31
C GLN A 117 16.66 6.53 -0.75
N THR A 118 16.12 5.38 -1.14
CA THR A 118 15.14 5.29 -2.24
C THR A 118 13.75 5.74 -1.76
N PRO A 119 12.98 6.55 -2.51
CA PRO A 119 11.61 6.90 -2.16
C PRO A 119 10.75 5.66 -1.87
N THR A 120 9.91 5.68 -0.81
CA THR A 120 9.23 4.47 -0.31
C THR A 120 8.47 3.71 -1.38
N LYS A 121 7.67 4.38 -2.21
CA LYS A 121 6.84 3.72 -3.24
C LYS A 121 7.69 3.11 -4.35
N GLU A 122 8.79 3.75 -4.73
CA GLU A 122 9.75 3.22 -5.72
C GLU A 122 10.41 1.96 -5.16
N TYR A 123 10.93 2.05 -3.93
CA TYR A 123 11.53 0.90 -3.25
C TYR A 123 10.55 -0.27 -3.11
N LEU A 124 9.28 -0.01 -2.77
CA LEU A 124 8.29 -1.08 -2.64
C LEU A 124 8.11 -1.88 -3.95
N ILE A 125 8.16 -1.22 -5.12
CA ILE A 125 8.04 -1.93 -6.40
C ILE A 125 9.21 -2.90 -6.58
N GLU A 126 10.44 -2.44 -6.31
CA GLU A 126 11.65 -3.27 -6.37
C GLU A 126 11.55 -4.44 -5.40
N PHE A 127 11.19 -4.15 -4.14
CA PHE A 127 11.05 -5.14 -3.10
C PHE A 127 10.03 -6.24 -3.46
N TYR A 128 8.92 -5.88 -4.10
CA TYR A 128 7.91 -6.86 -4.52
C TYR A 128 8.29 -7.67 -5.75
N GLU A 129 9.21 -7.20 -6.58
CA GLU A 129 9.75 -8.01 -7.68
C GLU A 129 10.54 -9.21 -7.13
N ASP A 130 11.37 -8.95 -6.12
CA ASP A 130 12.36 -9.91 -5.64
C ASP A 130 11.85 -10.78 -4.48
N HIS A 131 10.99 -10.24 -3.62
CA HIS A 131 10.67 -10.88 -2.33
C HIS A 131 9.19 -11.28 -2.18
N ALA A 132 8.29 -10.78 -3.02
CA ALA A 132 6.87 -11.08 -2.84
C ALA A 132 6.55 -12.55 -3.10
N PRO A 133 5.83 -13.23 -2.20
CA PRO A 133 5.44 -14.61 -2.39
C PRO A 133 4.52 -14.72 -3.60
N SER A 134 4.75 -15.73 -4.42
CA SER A 134 3.85 -16.06 -5.52
C SER A 134 2.47 -16.45 -4.98
N PRO A 135 1.35 -16.00 -5.58
CA PRO A 135 1.25 -15.23 -6.82
C PRO A 135 1.12 -13.70 -6.64
N TYR A 136 1.50 -13.13 -5.50
CA TYR A 136 1.10 -11.78 -5.07
C TYR A 136 1.99 -10.63 -5.57
N GLY A 137 3.19 -10.90 -6.11
CA GLY A 137 4.14 -9.83 -6.48
C GLY A 137 3.58 -8.79 -7.46
N SER A 138 3.00 -9.23 -8.59
CA SER A 138 2.37 -8.32 -9.55
C SER A 138 1.21 -7.53 -8.95
N LEU A 139 0.42 -8.18 -8.09
CA LEU A 139 -0.71 -7.54 -7.40
C LEU A 139 -0.25 -6.40 -6.49
N TYR A 140 0.81 -6.62 -5.71
CA TYR A 140 1.38 -5.59 -4.84
C TYR A 140 1.97 -4.42 -5.63
N LYS A 141 2.74 -4.69 -6.69
CA LYS A 141 3.29 -3.64 -7.57
C LYS A 141 2.17 -2.79 -8.17
N GLN A 142 1.11 -3.43 -8.65
CA GLN A 142 -0.04 -2.75 -9.23
C GLN A 142 -0.83 -1.95 -8.20
N SER A 143 -0.92 -2.44 -6.95
CA SER A 143 -1.49 -1.67 -5.83
C SER A 143 -0.68 -0.42 -5.54
N VAL A 144 0.65 -0.47 -5.59
CA VAL A 144 1.51 0.72 -5.41
C VAL A 144 1.23 1.79 -6.47
N GLN A 145 1.03 1.41 -7.74
CA GLN A 145 0.70 2.37 -8.80
C GLN A 145 -0.60 3.12 -8.51
N VAL A 146 -1.65 2.40 -8.06
CA VAL A 146 -2.89 3.03 -7.60
C VAL A 146 -2.62 3.97 -6.43
N GLN A 147 -1.86 3.54 -5.42
CA GLN A 147 -1.56 4.34 -4.24
C GLN A 147 -0.84 5.65 -4.58
N VAL A 148 0.14 5.64 -5.49
CA VAL A 148 0.84 6.85 -5.92
C VAL A 148 -0.15 7.90 -6.46
N ILE A 149 -1.10 7.47 -7.30
CA ILE A 149 -2.14 8.36 -7.81
C ILE A 149 -3.06 8.88 -6.69
N LEU A 150 -3.46 7.99 -5.78
CA LEU A 150 -4.32 8.35 -4.64
C LEU A 150 -3.65 9.31 -3.67
N ASP A 151 -2.36 9.12 -3.39
CA ASP A 151 -1.57 9.98 -2.52
C ASP A 151 -1.47 11.39 -3.14
N ASN A 152 -1.22 11.49 -4.45
CA ASN A 152 -1.24 12.77 -5.15
C ASN A 152 -2.61 13.47 -5.07
N ILE A 153 -3.72 12.76 -5.30
CA ILE A 153 -5.08 13.33 -5.16
C ILE A 153 -5.34 13.82 -3.72
N LYS A 154 -4.75 13.16 -2.72
CA LYS A 154 -4.97 13.47 -1.31
C LYS A 154 -4.10 14.63 -0.81
N GLU A 155 -2.86 14.72 -1.28
CA GLU A 155 -1.81 15.58 -0.73
C GLU A 155 -1.53 16.82 -1.58
N ASP A 156 -1.66 16.71 -2.91
CA ASP A 156 -1.44 17.83 -3.82
C ASP A 156 -2.67 18.74 -3.85
N ASN A 157 -2.52 20.00 -3.40
CA ASN A 157 -3.60 20.98 -3.47
C ASN A 157 -3.94 21.43 -4.90
N GLN A 158 -3.11 21.09 -5.88
CA GLN A 158 -3.32 21.40 -7.30
C GLN A 158 -3.81 20.21 -8.12
N TRP A 159 -4.09 19.05 -7.51
CA TRP A 159 -4.53 17.86 -8.24
C TRP A 159 -5.74 18.13 -9.15
N HIS A 160 -6.64 19.03 -8.73
CA HIS A 160 -7.86 19.35 -9.46
C HIS A 160 -7.59 20.06 -10.80
N ALA A 161 -6.49 20.82 -10.89
CA ALA A 161 -6.08 21.48 -12.14
C ALA A 161 -5.68 20.45 -13.23
N GLU A 162 -5.24 19.26 -12.82
CA GLU A 162 -4.84 18.15 -13.69
C GLU A 162 -5.81 16.95 -13.56
N ALA A 163 -7.05 17.20 -13.10
CA ALA A 163 -8.00 16.15 -12.74
C ALA A 163 -8.34 15.19 -13.89
N GLU A 164 -8.30 15.65 -15.14
CA GLU A 164 -8.57 14.80 -16.31
C GLU A 164 -7.49 13.72 -16.48
N ASP A 165 -6.22 14.09 -16.29
CA ASP A 165 -5.09 13.18 -16.40
C ASP A 165 -5.05 12.20 -15.22
N TYR A 166 -5.35 12.68 -14.02
CA TYR A 166 -5.56 11.82 -12.86
C TYR A 166 -6.72 10.84 -13.07
N SER A 167 -7.86 11.29 -13.60
CA SER A 167 -9.03 10.46 -13.88
C SER A 167 -8.72 9.32 -14.88
N LYS A 168 -7.98 9.63 -15.96
CA LYS A 168 -7.53 8.64 -16.95
C LYS A 168 -6.55 7.64 -16.35
N SER A 169 -5.52 8.13 -15.67
CA SER A 169 -4.48 7.29 -15.06
C SER A 169 -5.07 6.38 -14.00
N LEU A 170 -5.90 6.92 -13.10
CA LEU A 170 -6.61 6.16 -12.07
C LEU A 170 -7.53 5.11 -12.69
N SER A 171 -8.23 5.45 -13.78
CA SER A 171 -9.09 4.50 -14.47
C SER A 171 -8.30 3.32 -15.04
N HIS A 172 -7.12 3.57 -15.60
CA HIS A 172 -6.20 2.55 -16.08
C HIS A 172 -5.68 1.68 -14.94
N GLU A 173 -5.02 2.27 -13.93
CA GLU A 173 -4.38 1.54 -12.85
C GLU A 173 -5.38 0.72 -12.01
N LEU A 174 -6.59 1.23 -11.76
CA LEU A 174 -7.62 0.46 -11.08
C LEU A 174 -8.09 -0.75 -11.88
N THR A 175 -8.06 -0.65 -13.23
CA THR A 175 -8.45 -1.74 -14.13
C THR A 175 -7.37 -2.81 -14.18
N GLU A 176 -6.10 -2.41 -14.24
CA GLU A 176 -4.98 -3.36 -14.15
C GLU A 176 -4.94 -4.04 -12.78
N LEU A 177 -5.18 -3.30 -11.68
CA LEU A 177 -5.29 -3.90 -10.35
C LEU A 177 -6.45 -4.89 -10.26
N HIS A 178 -7.59 -4.59 -10.89
CA HIS A 178 -8.70 -5.56 -10.99
C HIS A 178 -8.29 -6.84 -11.73
N ARG A 179 -7.49 -6.72 -12.79
CA ARG A 179 -6.97 -7.87 -13.54
C ARG A 179 -5.99 -8.70 -12.71
N GLU A 180 -5.08 -8.06 -11.97
CA GLU A 180 -4.17 -8.78 -11.07
C GLU A 180 -4.92 -9.50 -9.96
N LEU A 181 -5.96 -8.88 -9.39
CA LEU A 181 -6.84 -9.53 -8.41
C LEU A 181 -7.48 -10.81 -8.99
N LEU A 182 -8.01 -10.75 -10.22
CA LEU A 182 -8.64 -11.90 -10.89
C LEU A 182 -7.70 -13.08 -11.12
N LYS A 183 -6.38 -12.87 -11.16
CA LYS A 183 -5.40 -13.95 -11.31
C LYS A 183 -5.20 -14.77 -10.03
N VAL A 184 -5.64 -14.24 -8.89
CA VAL A 184 -5.43 -14.86 -7.57
C VAL A 184 -6.75 -15.40 -7.04
N GLU A 185 -6.99 -16.70 -7.22
CA GLU A 185 -8.25 -17.38 -6.84
C GLU A 185 -8.63 -17.15 -5.37
N ALA A 186 -7.64 -17.14 -4.48
CA ALA A 186 -7.81 -16.93 -3.05
C ALA A 186 -8.38 -15.53 -2.69
N LEU A 187 -8.40 -14.58 -3.63
CA LEU A 187 -8.93 -13.22 -3.44
C LEU A 187 -10.29 -13.00 -4.10
N SER A 188 -10.94 -14.08 -4.57
CA SER A 188 -12.21 -14.00 -5.30
C SER A 188 -13.33 -13.28 -4.57
N GLU A 189 -13.37 -13.36 -3.24
CA GLU A 189 -14.36 -12.65 -2.43
C GLU A 189 -14.20 -11.11 -2.43
N VAL A 190 -13.02 -10.58 -2.77
CA VAL A 190 -12.74 -9.14 -2.77
C VAL A 190 -13.20 -8.47 -4.07
N PHE A 191 -13.43 -9.25 -5.13
CA PHE A 191 -13.65 -8.72 -6.49
C PHE A 191 -14.85 -7.78 -6.59
N ASN A 192 -15.97 -8.15 -5.97
CA ASN A 192 -17.19 -7.35 -6.02
C ASN A 192 -17.00 -6.02 -5.29
N THR A 193 -16.50 -6.07 -4.06
CA THR A 193 -16.23 -4.88 -3.24
C THR A 193 -15.23 -3.94 -3.92
N TYR A 194 -14.15 -4.48 -4.48
CA TYR A 194 -13.18 -3.69 -5.24
C TYR A 194 -13.81 -3.05 -6.50
N SER A 195 -14.66 -3.79 -7.22
CA SER A 195 -15.35 -3.29 -8.42
C SER A 195 -16.31 -2.14 -8.07
N GLU A 196 -17.11 -2.30 -7.02
CA GLU A 196 -18.04 -1.28 -6.56
C GLU A 196 -17.32 -0.02 -6.06
N TYR A 197 -16.23 -0.20 -5.31
CA TYR A 197 -15.35 0.90 -4.91
C TYR A 197 -14.74 1.61 -6.14
N SER A 198 -14.19 0.85 -7.08
CA SER A 198 -13.56 1.40 -8.28
C SER A 198 -14.54 2.22 -9.11
N LYS A 199 -15.79 1.76 -9.26
CA LYS A 199 -16.86 2.53 -9.92
C LYS A 199 -17.15 3.83 -9.19
N LEU A 200 -17.29 3.76 -7.86
CA LEU A 200 -17.54 4.94 -7.02
C LEU A 200 -16.42 5.97 -7.19
N LEU A 201 -15.17 5.55 -7.00
CA LEU A 201 -14.03 6.46 -7.05
C LEU A 201 -13.85 7.07 -8.45
N LYS A 202 -13.89 6.25 -9.51
CA LYS A 202 -13.79 6.75 -10.90
C LYS A 202 -14.87 7.79 -11.19
N ARG A 203 -16.10 7.56 -10.74
CA ARG A 203 -17.21 8.50 -10.94
C ARG A 203 -17.00 9.79 -10.15
N VAL A 204 -16.59 9.69 -8.88
CA VAL A 204 -16.31 10.86 -8.02
C VAL A 204 -15.21 11.74 -8.61
N ILE A 205 -14.11 11.14 -9.07
CA ILE A 205 -13.00 11.88 -9.67
C ILE A 205 -13.38 12.47 -11.03
N ALA A 206 -14.12 11.75 -11.87
CA ALA A 206 -14.62 12.29 -13.14
C ALA A 206 -15.56 13.49 -12.94
N GLU A 207 -16.54 13.38 -12.04
CA GLU A 207 -17.46 14.48 -11.72
C GLU A 207 -16.77 15.67 -11.04
N ALA A 208 -15.68 15.42 -10.30
CA ALA A 208 -14.83 16.48 -9.77
C ALA A 208 -14.06 17.18 -10.90
N SER A 209 -13.54 16.42 -11.87
CA SER A 209 -12.82 16.94 -13.04
C SER A 209 -13.67 17.86 -13.92
N ASP A 210 -14.98 17.61 -14.02
CA ASP A 210 -15.90 18.42 -14.84
C ASP A 210 -16.29 19.75 -14.18
N LYS A 211 -15.92 19.96 -12.91
CA LYS A 211 -16.18 21.20 -12.18
C LYS A 211 -15.01 22.16 -12.31
N ASN A 212 -15.30 23.45 -12.47
CA ASN A 212 -14.29 24.50 -12.50
C ASN A 212 -13.53 24.62 -11.17
N ASP A 213 -14.25 24.49 -10.05
CA ASP A 213 -13.68 24.56 -8.70
C ASP A 213 -14.36 23.54 -7.77
N LEU A 214 -13.61 23.07 -6.77
CA LEU A 214 -14.13 22.23 -5.71
C LEU A 214 -14.34 23.03 -4.42
N THR A 215 -15.45 22.78 -3.75
CA THR A 215 -15.66 23.32 -2.40
C THR A 215 -14.83 22.54 -1.37
N PRO A 216 -14.44 23.14 -0.22
CA PRO A 216 -13.71 22.43 0.84
C PRO A 216 -14.47 21.22 1.42
N VAL A 217 -15.79 21.17 1.25
CA VAL A 217 -16.61 20.01 1.62
C VAL A 217 -16.45 18.87 0.61
N GLN A 218 -16.36 19.19 -0.67
CA GLN A 218 -16.12 18.22 -1.75
C GLN A 218 -14.69 17.67 -1.69
N GLU A 219 -13.69 18.51 -1.48
CA GLU A 219 -12.29 18.07 -1.32
C GLU A 219 -12.14 17.11 -0.15
N ARG A 220 -12.66 17.46 1.03
CA ARG A 220 -12.63 16.56 2.19
C ARG A 220 -13.38 15.26 1.94
N PHE A 221 -14.48 15.31 1.19
CA PHE A 221 -15.21 14.11 0.81
C PHE A 221 -14.40 13.22 -0.14
N ILE A 222 -13.73 13.80 -1.15
CA ILE A 222 -12.83 13.06 -2.06
C ILE A 222 -11.72 12.39 -1.26
N LYS A 223 -11.06 13.11 -0.33
CA LYS A 223 -10.07 12.52 0.57
C LYS A 223 -10.64 11.36 1.41
N LYS A 224 -11.91 11.44 1.83
CA LYS A 224 -12.60 10.34 2.51
C LYS A 224 -12.75 9.11 1.59
N VAL A 225 -13.20 9.30 0.35
CA VAL A 225 -13.35 8.19 -0.63
C VAL A 225 -11.99 7.59 -0.99
N VAL A 226 -10.94 8.41 -1.13
CA VAL A 226 -9.56 7.93 -1.32
C VAL A 226 -9.08 7.12 -0.12
N ASN A 227 -9.30 7.61 1.11
CA ASN A 227 -8.90 6.91 2.32
C ASN A 227 -9.56 5.53 2.47
N LEU A 228 -10.78 5.34 1.93
CA LEU A 228 -11.46 4.03 1.92
C LEU A 228 -10.62 2.94 1.23
N PHE A 229 -9.81 3.31 0.23
CA PHE A 229 -8.87 2.37 -0.39
C PHE A 229 -7.92 1.77 0.65
N TYR A 230 -7.31 2.63 1.46
CA TYR A 230 -6.32 2.23 2.46
C TYR A 230 -6.93 1.58 3.69
N SER A 231 -8.05 2.11 4.17
CA SER A 231 -8.66 1.63 5.42
C SER A 231 -9.32 0.28 5.22
N ASP A 232 -9.99 0.05 4.09
CA ASP A 232 -10.94 -1.05 3.94
C ASP A 232 -10.70 -1.87 2.67
N VAL A 233 -10.66 -1.26 1.48
CA VAL A 233 -10.64 -2.02 0.21
C VAL A 233 -9.34 -2.80 0.02
N TRP A 234 -8.19 -2.13 0.13
CA TRP A 234 -6.89 -2.79 0.07
C TRP A 234 -6.62 -3.60 1.33
N LYS A 235 -7.11 -3.15 2.49
CA LYS A 235 -7.05 -3.92 3.74
C LYS A 235 -7.68 -5.30 3.55
N TYR A 236 -8.81 -5.38 2.85
CA TYR A 236 -9.51 -6.65 2.63
C TYR A 236 -8.64 -7.66 1.88
N ALA A 237 -8.09 -7.25 0.73
CA ALA A 237 -7.15 -8.07 -0.03
C ALA A 237 -5.93 -8.45 0.84
N ALA A 238 -5.33 -7.47 1.51
CA ALA A 238 -4.14 -7.68 2.34
C ALA A 238 -4.36 -8.66 3.50
N LEU A 239 -5.53 -8.68 4.14
CA LEU A 239 -5.86 -9.65 5.19
C LEU A 239 -5.89 -11.08 4.65
N LEU A 240 -6.49 -11.29 3.47
CA LEU A 240 -6.52 -12.60 2.83
C LEU A 240 -5.13 -13.05 2.37
N ILE A 241 -4.34 -12.14 1.81
CA ILE A 241 -2.94 -12.41 1.48
C ILE A 241 -2.17 -12.81 2.75
N SER A 242 -2.37 -12.09 3.85
CA SER A 242 -1.69 -12.39 5.10
C SER A 242 -2.08 -13.74 5.67
N LYS A 243 -3.37 -14.10 5.59
CA LYS A 243 -3.86 -15.42 5.99
C LYS A 243 -3.15 -16.54 5.22
N ASN A 244 -2.91 -16.32 3.94
CA ASN A 244 -2.28 -17.30 3.07
C ASN A 244 -0.76 -17.32 3.17
N THR A 245 -0.13 -16.38 3.87
CA THR A 245 1.33 -16.22 3.91
C THR A 245 1.94 -16.29 5.29
N VAL A 246 1.13 -16.34 6.37
CA VAL A 246 1.64 -16.44 7.75
C VAL A 246 2.58 -17.63 7.97
N HIS A 247 2.32 -18.73 7.27
CA HIS A 247 3.11 -19.97 7.35
C HIS A 247 4.55 -19.82 6.82
N LEU A 248 4.85 -18.71 6.14
CA LEU A 248 6.20 -18.39 5.65
C LEU A 248 7.09 -17.83 6.76
N SER A 249 6.51 -17.42 7.89
CA SER A 249 7.27 -16.86 9.00
C SER A 249 7.97 -17.94 9.83
N PRO A 250 9.17 -17.65 10.39
CA PRO A 250 9.89 -18.57 11.26
C PRO A 250 9.30 -18.68 12.67
N GLY A 251 8.51 -17.70 13.12
CA GLY A 251 7.83 -17.72 14.42
C GLY A 251 6.73 -18.78 14.52
N LYS A 252 6.27 -19.03 15.75
CA LYS A 252 5.29 -20.10 16.06
C LYS A 252 3.98 -19.58 16.67
N ASN A 253 3.70 -18.29 16.53
CA ASN A 253 2.46 -17.65 16.98
C ASN A 253 1.46 -17.46 15.82
N ASP A 254 1.54 -18.28 14.78
CA ASP A 254 0.67 -18.24 13.58
C ASP A 254 -0.82 -18.32 13.92
N ASP A 255 -1.21 -19.20 14.84
CA ASP A 255 -2.60 -19.33 15.31
C ASP A 255 -3.18 -18.01 15.85
N LYS A 256 -2.37 -17.22 16.57
CA LYS A 256 -2.82 -15.93 17.11
C LYS A 256 -2.99 -14.91 16.00
N LEU A 257 -2.05 -14.89 15.06
CA LEU A 257 -2.14 -14.01 13.89
C LEU A 257 -3.36 -14.35 13.03
N LEU A 258 -3.61 -15.64 12.78
CA LEU A 258 -4.77 -16.15 12.05
C LEU A 258 -6.09 -15.76 12.71
N ASN A 259 -6.19 -15.92 14.04
CA ASN A 259 -7.39 -15.51 14.78
C ASN A 259 -7.63 -13.99 14.68
N ALA A 260 -6.57 -13.17 14.75
CA ALA A 260 -6.68 -11.72 14.58
C ALA A 260 -7.08 -11.34 13.13
N ILE A 261 -6.56 -12.03 12.12
CA ILE A 261 -6.97 -11.85 10.73
C ILE A 261 -8.45 -12.18 10.56
N ASP A 262 -8.90 -13.32 11.08
CA ASP A 262 -10.27 -13.78 10.91
C ASP A 262 -11.28 -12.86 11.60
N GLY A 263 -10.95 -12.34 12.79
CA GLY A 263 -11.75 -11.30 13.44
C GLY A 263 -11.88 -10.03 12.60
N ASN A 264 -10.76 -9.54 12.05
CA ASN A 264 -10.76 -8.36 11.18
C ASN A 264 -11.53 -8.58 9.87
N LEU A 265 -11.38 -9.75 9.24
CA LEU A 265 -12.13 -10.12 8.04
C LEU A 265 -13.63 -10.17 8.31
N GLN A 266 -14.04 -10.72 9.45
CA GLN A 266 -15.45 -10.80 9.82
C GLN A 266 -16.07 -9.42 9.98
N THR A 267 -15.40 -8.48 10.66
CA THR A 267 -15.85 -7.10 10.77
C THR A 267 -15.93 -6.44 9.39
N LEU A 268 -14.87 -6.56 8.58
CA LEU A 268 -14.79 -5.91 7.28
C LEU A 268 -15.87 -6.40 6.31
N ARG A 269 -16.15 -7.70 6.30
CA ARG A 269 -17.23 -8.31 5.51
C ARG A 269 -18.62 -7.81 5.90
N GLY A 270 -18.81 -7.41 7.17
CA GLY A 270 -20.07 -6.86 7.65
C GLY A 270 -20.28 -5.40 7.25
N ASP A 271 -19.21 -4.61 7.19
CA ASP A 271 -19.32 -3.15 7.16
C ASP A 271 -18.99 -2.52 5.79
N ILE A 272 -18.14 -3.16 4.98
CA ILE A 272 -17.52 -2.51 3.81
C ILE A 272 -18.52 -2.12 2.72
N ASP A 273 -19.49 -2.98 2.43
CA ASP A 273 -20.49 -2.73 1.39
C ASP A 273 -21.45 -1.61 1.83
N ASP A 274 -21.79 -1.56 3.12
CA ASP A 274 -22.61 -0.49 3.72
C ASP A 274 -21.88 0.85 3.67
N GLU A 275 -20.57 0.88 3.96
CA GLU A 275 -19.78 2.11 3.84
C GLU A 275 -19.65 2.58 2.38
N ILE A 276 -19.45 1.66 1.42
CA ILE A 276 -19.44 2.02 -0.01
C ILE A 276 -20.78 2.62 -0.44
N ASN A 277 -21.90 2.02 -0.02
CA ASN A 277 -23.24 2.54 -0.33
C ASN A 277 -23.52 3.88 0.36
N SER A 278 -23.08 4.05 1.61
CA SER A 278 -23.14 5.31 2.35
C SER A 278 -22.37 6.41 1.64
N LEU A 279 -21.14 6.13 1.19
CA LEU A 279 -20.33 7.08 0.43
C LEU A 279 -20.97 7.42 -0.92
N ARG A 280 -21.59 6.45 -1.60
CA ARG A 280 -22.34 6.70 -2.85
C ARG A 280 -23.47 7.70 -2.63
N GLY A 281 -24.31 7.50 -1.62
CA GLY A 281 -25.38 8.44 -1.29
C GLY A 281 -24.85 9.82 -0.91
N GLN A 282 -23.74 9.87 -0.17
CA GLN A 282 -23.05 11.12 0.17
C GLN A 282 -22.46 11.85 -1.02
N ALA A 283 -21.99 11.12 -2.04
CA ALA A 283 -21.46 11.68 -3.28
C ALA A 283 -22.57 12.32 -4.12
N VAL A 284 -23.74 11.66 -4.21
CA VAL A 284 -24.94 12.21 -4.86
C VAL A 284 -25.35 13.53 -4.20
N ALA A 285 -25.47 13.56 -2.87
CA ALA A 285 -25.83 14.76 -2.11
C ALA A 285 -24.84 15.93 -2.30
N ARG A 286 -23.61 15.65 -2.74
CA ARG A 286 -22.53 16.64 -2.97
C ARG A 286 -22.32 16.98 -4.45
N ASN A 287 -23.19 16.48 -5.34
CA ASN A 287 -23.08 16.62 -6.79
C ASN A 287 -21.73 16.12 -7.34
N LEU A 288 -21.18 15.06 -6.73
CA LEU A 288 -19.97 14.36 -7.17
C LEU A 288 -20.30 12.95 -7.67
N TYR A 289 -21.58 12.65 -7.87
CA TYR A 289 -22.04 11.39 -8.41
C TYR A 289 -23.44 11.60 -8.98
N THR A 290 -23.63 11.25 -10.25
CA THR A 290 -24.96 11.14 -10.86
C THR A 290 -25.31 9.67 -11.00
N GLU A 291 -26.40 9.26 -10.35
CA GLU A 291 -27.03 7.97 -10.64
C GLU A 291 -27.70 8.07 -12.01
N TYR A 292 -27.16 7.38 -13.00
CA TYR A 292 -27.93 7.11 -14.21
C TYR A 292 -29.04 6.11 -13.83
N SER A 293 -30.21 6.62 -13.44
CA SER A 293 -31.42 5.80 -13.45
C SER A 293 -31.61 5.25 -14.85
N ARG A 294 -31.56 3.92 -14.97
CA ARG A 294 -31.87 3.19 -16.20
C ARG A 294 -33.39 3.15 -16.45
N ASP A 295 -34.08 4.24 -16.14
CA ASP A 295 -35.50 4.49 -16.36
C ASP A 295 -35.64 5.75 -17.25
N GLY A 296 -34.96 5.73 -18.39
CA GLY A 296 -35.42 6.47 -19.56
C GLY A 296 -36.42 5.59 -20.29
N PRO A 297 -37.57 6.11 -20.76
CA PRO A 297 -38.51 5.31 -21.50
C PRO A 297 -37.82 4.70 -22.73
N ASP A 298 -38.04 3.40 -22.91
CA ASP A 298 -37.67 2.58 -24.05
C ASP A 298 -38.33 3.13 -25.33
N ASP A 299 -37.73 4.17 -25.91
CA ASP A 299 -37.97 4.54 -27.31
C ASP A 299 -37.16 3.58 -28.17
N GLY A 300 -37.80 2.45 -28.49
CA GLY A 300 -37.25 1.39 -29.32
C GLY A 300 -36.73 1.88 -30.69
N PRO A 301 -35.83 1.09 -31.31
CA PRO A 301 -35.02 1.57 -32.44
C PRO A 301 -35.85 1.68 -33.72
N GLN A 302 -35.95 2.90 -34.26
CA GLN A 302 -36.25 3.08 -35.68
C GLN A 302 -35.06 2.56 -36.49
N ARG A 303 -35.29 1.41 -37.14
CA ARG A 303 -34.45 0.88 -38.21
C ARG A 303 -34.39 1.87 -39.36
N GLU A 304 -33.22 2.45 -39.59
CA GLU A 304 -32.79 2.83 -40.94
C GLU A 304 -31.50 2.08 -41.29
N LYS A 305 -31.61 1.27 -42.34
CA LYS A 305 -30.49 0.63 -43.02
C LYS A 305 -29.74 1.69 -43.81
N CYS A 306 -28.42 1.77 -43.66
CA CYS A 306 -27.55 2.22 -44.75
C CYS A 306 -26.19 1.50 -44.69
N GLU A 307 -26.07 0.57 -45.65
CA GLU A 307 -24.91 0.20 -46.46
C GLU A 307 -23.48 0.29 -45.90
N THR A 308 -22.85 -0.89 -45.92
CA THR A 308 -21.40 -1.16 -45.88
C THR A 308 -20.57 -0.28 -46.81
N THR A 309 -19.49 0.31 -46.30
CA THR A 309 -18.26 0.53 -47.07
C THR A 309 -17.04 0.23 -46.19
N ASN A 310 -16.18 -0.65 -46.72
CA ASN A 310 -14.88 -1.05 -46.20
C ASN A 310 -13.87 0.12 -46.26
N GLN A 311 -12.77 -0.04 -45.50
CA GLN A 311 -11.49 0.71 -45.53
C GLN A 311 -11.40 1.94 -44.61
N ASN A 312 -10.83 1.74 -43.41
CA ASN A 312 -9.50 2.28 -43.11
C ASN A 312 -8.99 1.71 -41.77
N VAL A 313 -7.99 0.83 -41.88
CA VAL A 313 -7.04 0.55 -40.80
C VAL A 313 -6.00 1.65 -40.91
N GLU A 314 -5.75 2.43 -39.85
CA GLU A 314 -4.53 3.23 -39.58
C GLU A 314 -4.73 4.18 -38.36
N PRO A 315 -3.71 4.82 -37.76
CA PRO A 315 -2.46 4.28 -37.19
C PRO A 315 -2.08 5.02 -35.88
N TRP A 316 -2.28 4.46 -34.69
CA TRP A 316 -1.77 5.09 -33.45
C TRP A 316 -1.41 4.05 -32.39
N THR A 317 -0.53 3.14 -32.82
CA THR A 317 0.54 2.62 -31.99
C THR A 317 1.64 3.68 -31.92
N LYS A 318 2.09 4.00 -30.69
CA LYS A 318 3.12 4.99 -30.29
C LYS A 318 2.61 6.41 -29.99
N ALA A 319 2.16 6.58 -28.76
CA ALA A 319 2.59 7.71 -27.92
C ALA A 319 2.86 7.12 -26.53
N THR A 320 4.12 7.20 -26.14
CA THR A 320 4.77 6.48 -25.04
C THR A 320 4.35 6.99 -23.67
N ALA A 321 4.29 6.07 -22.70
CA ALA A 321 4.14 6.30 -21.27
C ALA A 321 5.33 7.07 -20.63
N ASP A 322 6.33 7.48 -21.43
CA ASP A 322 7.54 8.16 -20.97
C ASP A 322 7.30 9.63 -20.58
N SER A 323 6.19 10.24 -20.97
CA SER A 323 6.00 11.69 -20.75
C SER A 323 5.63 12.08 -19.31
N ILE A 324 5.18 11.13 -18.48
CA ILE A 324 4.82 11.39 -17.08
C ILE A 324 5.99 11.02 -16.15
N THR A 325 6.67 9.89 -16.37
CA THR A 325 7.92 9.54 -15.66
C THR A 325 9.03 10.57 -15.89
N THR A 326 9.16 11.13 -17.09
CA THR A 326 10.19 12.15 -17.36
C THR A 326 9.90 13.49 -16.66
N LYS A 327 8.63 13.86 -16.43
CA LYS A 327 8.31 15.11 -15.70
C LYS A 327 8.34 14.95 -14.17
N LEU A 328 8.16 13.73 -13.67
CA LEU A 328 8.39 13.41 -12.25
C LEU A 328 9.88 13.47 -11.88
N ALA A 329 10.79 13.11 -12.79
CA ALA A 329 12.25 13.20 -12.56
C ALA A 329 12.82 14.63 -12.70
N VAL A 330 12.18 15.52 -13.48
CA VAL A 330 12.70 16.88 -13.73
C VAL A 330 12.36 17.86 -12.60
N ARG A 331 11.35 17.58 -11.77
CA ARG A 331 10.99 18.47 -10.64
C ARG A 331 11.91 18.36 -9.42
N THR A 332 12.77 17.35 -9.36
CA THR A 332 13.78 17.19 -8.29
C THR A 332 15.03 18.05 -8.46
N ASP A 333 15.26 18.66 -9.63
CA ASP A 333 16.48 19.46 -9.91
C ASP A 333 16.27 20.99 -9.86
N GLU A 334 15.07 21.49 -9.49
CA GLU A 334 14.79 22.94 -9.36
C GLU A 334 14.55 23.40 -7.92
N VAL A 335 15.18 22.73 -6.94
CA VAL A 335 15.32 23.25 -5.57
C VAL A 335 16.81 23.26 -5.20
N ASP A 336 17.62 23.94 -6.01
CA ASP A 336 18.88 24.54 -5.56
C ASP A 336 19.33 25.61 -6.58
N ARG A 337 18.74 26.80 -6.44
CA ARG A 337 19.32 28.08 -6.87
C ARG A 337 18.90 29.23 -5.98
#